data_AF-A0A7K3GWX2-F1
#
_entry.id   AF-A0A7K3GWX2-F1
#
_cell.length_a   1.000
_cell.length_b   1.000
_cell.length_c   1.000
_cell.angle_alpha   90.00
_cell.angle_beta   90.00
_cell.angle_gamma   90.00
#
_symmetry.space_group_name_H-M   'P 1'
#
loop_
_entity.id
_entity.type
_entity.pdbx_description
1 polymer ?
#
loop_
_entity_poly.entity_id
_entity_poly.type
_entity_poly.pdbx_seq_one_letter_code
_entity_poly.pdbx_strand_id
1 'polypeptide(L)'
;MSADAGVEPGIVCAFAVTGTLPDPAALASATGHEEGGPLRVLDAGGGLCLVVQDVPAALFDEEALTERLNRPIDLERCARAHHRAVEAAAGRGAVVPLPMATLYRGDRSAVRAVRDRRPVLEALLDRLRNRTEWAVKVHAAEGTPDDLPT
;
A
#
# COMPACT_ATOMS: atom_id res chain seq x y z
N MET A 1 -38.44 5.57 16.46
CA MET A 1 -37.57 6.48 15.68
C MET A 1 -36.12 6.17 16.06
N SER A 2 -35.55 5.14 15.43
CA SER A 2 -34.10 4.94 15.52
C SER A 2 -33.47 5.94 14.58
N ALA A 3 -32.68 6.85 15.14
CA ALA A 3 -31.77 7.67 14.36
C ALA A 3 -30.79 6.70 13.68
N ASP A 4 -30.95 6.54 12.37
CA ASP A 4 -29.92 6.03 11.49
C ASP A 4 -28.77 7.05 11.60
N ALA A 5 -27.86 6.80 12.54
CA ALA A 5 -26.59 7.51 12.61
C ALA A 5 -25.89 7.15 11.31
N GLY A 6 -26.01 8.04 10.32
CA GLY A 6 -25.42 7.87 9.01
C GLY A 6 -23.98 7.44 9.21
N VAL A 7 -23.69 6.19 8.85
CA VAL A 7 -22.32 5.70 8.80
C VAL A 7 -21.68 6.55 7.72
N GLU A 8 -20.97 7.60 8.15
CA GLU A 8 -20.10 8.37 7.27
C GLU A 8 -19.29 7.35 6.47
N PRO A 9 -19.35 7.38 5.13
CA PRO A 9 -18.75 6.34 4.33
C PRO A 9 -17.25 6.31 4.64
N GLY A 10 -16.82 5.25 5.32
CA GLY A 10 -15.45 5.12 5.81
C GLY A 10 -14.44 5.31 4.67
N ILE A 11 -13.33 6.00 4.96
CA ILE A 11 -12.23 6.11 4.01
C ILE A 11 -11.45 4.81 4.06
N VAL A 12 -11.16 4.28 2.87
CA VAL A 12 -10.42 3.04 2.68
C VAL A 12 -9.09 3.40 2.04
N CYS A 13 -7.99 3.12 2.74
CA CYS A 13 -6.65 3.21 2.21
C CYS A 13 -6.29 1.90 1.51
N ALA A 14 -5.91 1.97 0.24
CA ALA A 14 -5.55 0.81 -0.57
C ALA A 14 -4.02 0.72 -0.72
N PHE A 15 -3.47 -0.46 -0.44
CA PHE A 15 -2.02 -0.67 -0.39
C PHE A 15 -1.51 -1.41 -1.62
N ALA A 16 -2.17 -2.48 -2.02
CA ALA A 16 -1.67 -3.37 -3.05
C ALA A 16 -2.76 -4.22 -3.70
N VAL A 17 -2.54 -4.64 -4.94
CA VAL A 17 -3.36 -5.61 -5.65
C VAL A 17 -2.55 -6.90 -5.85
N THR A 18 -3.18 -8.07 -5.61
CA THR A 18 -2.57 -9.39 -5.82
C THR A 18 -3.47 -10.29 -6.66
N GLY A 19 -2.87 -11.26 -7.35
CA GLY A 19 -3.61 -12.33 -8.07
C GLY A 19 -3.82 -13.60 -7.24
N THR A 20 -3.31 -13.61 -6.01
CA THR A 20 -3.42 -14.72 -5.05
C THR A 20 -3.91 -14.16 -3.73
N LEU A 21 -4.81 -14.87 -3.06
CA LEU A 21 -5.28 -14.49 -1.73
C LEU A 21 -4.07 -14.38 -0.76
N PRO A 22 -3.84 -13.22 -0.14
CA PRO A 22 -2.76 -13.05 0.83
C PRO A 22 -2.92 -13.97 2.05
N ASP A 23 -1.83 -14.16 2.79
CA ASP A 23 -1.88 -14.93 4.03
C ASP A 23 -2.64 -14.14 5.12
N PRO A 24 -3.75 -14.68 5.67
CA PRO A 24 -4.48 -14.00 6.73
C PRO A 24 -3.63 -13.76 7.99
N ALA A 25 -2.72 -14.67 8.34
CA ALA A 25 -1.85 -14.51 9.51
C ALA A 25 -0.78 -13.44 9.29
N ALA A 26 -0.22 -13.34 8.09
CA ALA A 26 0.73 -12.29 7.75
C ALA A 26 0.07 -10.91 7.76
N LEU A 27 -1.14 -10.80 7.19
CA LEU A 27 -1.90 -9.55 7.21
C LEU A 27 -2.29 -9.13 8.64
N ALA A 28 -2.70 -10.07 9.48
CA ALA A 28 -3.02 -9.79 10.88
C ALA A 28 -1.80 -9.34 11.70
N SER A 29 -0.59 -9.79 11.31
CA SER A 29 0.66 -9.43 11.99
C SER A 29 1.27 -8.12 11.48
N ALA A 30 0.92 -7.70 10.26
CA ALA A 30 1.42 -6.47 9.67
C ALA A 30 0.63 -5.25 10.18
N THR A 31 1.36 -4.25 10.67
CA THR A 31 0.77 -2.98 11.11
C THR A 31 0.66 -2.01 9.93
N GLY A 32 -0.59 -1.65 9.59
CA GLY A 32 -0.90 -0.57 8.66
C GLY A 32 -0.68 0.81 9.28
N HIS A 33 -1.49 1.80 8.88
CA HIS A 33 -1.50 3.11 9.55
C HIS A 33 -1.92 2.97 11.01
N GLU A 34 -1.22 3.67 11.92
CA GLU A 34 -1.43 3.61 13.38
C GLU A 34 -2.89 3.91 13.77
N GLU A 35 -3.52 4.85 13.06
CA GLU A 35 -4.89 5.32 13.34
C GLU A 35 -5.97 4.50 12.64
N GLY A 36 -5.58 3.51 11.82
CA GLY A 36 -6.51 2.69 11.06
C GLY A 36 -6.88 1.39 11.76
N GLY A 37 -7.85 0.68 11.17
CA GLY A 37 -8.23 -0.67 11.59
C GLY A 37 -7.20 -1.75 11.19
N PRO A 38 -7.52 -3.04 11.33
CA PRO A 38 -6.69 -4.11 10.80
C PRO A 38 -6.63 -4.06 9.26
N LEU A 39 -5.56 -4.61 8.68
CA LEU A 39 -5.51 -4.84 7.24
C LEU A 39 -6.57 -5.87 6.84
N ARG A 40 -7.28 -5.58 5.74
CA ARG A 40 -8.34 -6.44 5.18
C ARG A 40 -8.06 -6.72 3.71
N VAL A 41 -8.72 -7.75 3.19
CA VAL A 41 -8.70 -8.07 1.75
C VAL A 41 -10.09 -7.88 1.19
N LEU A 42 -10.19 -7.17 0.06
CA LEU A 42 -11.40 -7.06 -0.75
C LEU A 42 -11.26 -7.91 -2.00
N ASP A 43 -12.31 -8.65 -2.34
CA ASP A 43 -12.40 -9.34 -3.63
C ASP A 43 -12.78 -8.35 -4.74
N ALA A 44 -11.87 -8.12 -5.67
CA ALA A 44 -12.10 -7.29 -6.85
C ALA A 44 -12.68 -8.08 -8.04
N GLY A 45 -12.97 -9.37 -7.85
CA GLY A 45 -13.47 -10.30 -8.87
C GLY A 45 -12.35 -10.84 -9.75
N GLY A 46 -12.62 -11.92 -10.49
CA GLY A 46 -11.69 -12.49 -11.48
C GLY A 46 -10.31 -12.81 -10.88
N GLY A 47 -10.25 -13.27 -9.63
CA GLY A 47 -9.02 -13.63 -8.93
C GLY A 47 -8.18 -12.47 -8.39
N LEU A 48 -8.58 -11.21 -8.61
CA LEU A 48 -7.87 -10.06 -8.07
C LEU A 48 -8.32 -9.77 -6.63
N CYS A 49 -7.34 -9.65 -5.74
CA CYS A 49 -7.52 -9.26 -4.35
C CYS A 49 -6.92 -7.86 -4.14
N LEU A 50 -7.59 -7.02 -3.35
CA LEU A 50 -7.10 -5.71 -2.96
C LEU A 50 -6.84 -5.68 -1.45
N VAL A 51 -5.62 -5.36 -1.03
CA VAL A 51 -5.27 -5.17 0.37
C VAL A 51 -5.55 -3.73 0.79
N VAL A 52 -6.36 -3.58 1.84
CA VAL A 52 -6.88 -2.28 2.30
C VAL A 52 -6.85 -2.14 3.81
N GLN A 53 -7.10 -0.93 4.29
CA GLN A 53 -7.35 -0.60 5.70
C GLN A 53 -8.42 0.48 5.78
N ASP A 54 -9.34 0.36 6.74
CA ASP A 54 -10.24 1.47 7.10
C ASP A 54 -9.46 2.51 7.91
N VAL A 55 -9.61 3.77 7.55
CA VAL A 55 -8.92 4.89 8.20
C VAL A 55 -9.89 6.02 8.56
N PRO A 56 -9.61 6.80 9.63
CA PRO A 56 -10.48 7.91 10.04
C PRO A 56 -10.51 8.99 8.96
N ALA A 57 -11.70 9.35 8.49
CA ALA A 57 -11.86 10.34 7.42
C ALA A 57 -11.18 11.69 7.75
N ALA A 58 -11.33 12.17 8.99
CA ALA A 58 -10.78 13.44 9.45
C ALA A 58 -9.23 13.50 9.50
N LEU A 59 -8.54 12.36 9.40
CA LEU A 59 -7.08 12.29 9.38
C LEU A 59 -6.52 11.99 7.99
N PHE A 60 -7.41 11.73 7.02
CA PHE A 60 -7.09 11.26 5.67
C PHE A 60 -7.90 12.00 4.61
N ASP A 61 -8.51 13.14 4.95
CA ASP A 61 -8.91 14.11 3.94
C ASP A 61 -7.68 14.72 3.27
N GLU A 62 -7.90 15.38 2.14
CA GLU A 62 -6.83 15.88 1.28
C GLU A 62 -5.89 16.86 2.00
N GLU A 63 -6.47 17.76 2.81
CA GLU A 63 -5.75 18.82 3.51
C GLU A 63 -4.92 18.25 4.66
N ALA A 64 -5.54 17.43 5.52
CA ALA A 64 -4.87 16.78 6.64
C ALA A 64 -3.77 15.82 6.16
N LEU A 65 -4.04 15.07 5.09
CA LEU A 65 -3.06 14.16 4.51
C LEU A 65 -1.88 14.94 3.91
N THR A 66 -2.13 16.02 3.19
CA THR A 66 -1.07 16.86 2.61
C THR A 66 -0.17 17.42 3.69
N GLU A 67 -0.75 17.99 4.73
CA GLU A 67 0.02 18.53 5.87
C GLU A 67 0.82 17.43 6.57
N ARG A 68 0.22 16.25 6.77
CA ARG A 68 0.90 15.12 7.39
C ARG A 68 2.08 14.62 6.54
N LEU A 69 1.92 14.55 5.22
CA LEU A 69 3.00 14.10 4.32
C LEU A 69 4.14 15.13 4.17
N ASN A 70 3.90 16.40 4.53
CA ASN A 70 4.96 17.41 4.59
C ASN A 70 5.83 17.30 5.86
N ARG A 71 5.39 16.55 6.87
CA ARG A 71 6.13 16.34 8.12
C ARG A 71 7.02 15.10 8.00
N PRO A 72 8.36 15.21 8.09
CA PRO A 72 9.26 14.08 7.79
C PRO A 72 9.00 12.81 8.61
N ILE A 73 8.71 12.95 9.90
CA ILE A 73 8.44 11.80 10.78
C ILE A 73 7.12 11.12 10.41
N ASP A 74 6.08 11.90 10.13
CA ASP A 74 4.77 11.35 9.79
C ASP A 74 4.79 10.71 8.39
N LEU A 75 5.53 11.31 7.45
CA LEU A 75 5.83 10.73 6.15
C LEU A 75 6.53 9.38 6.28
N GLU A 76 7.60 9.30 7.09
CA GLU A 76 8.32 8.04 7.33
C GLU A 76 7.39 6.97 7.91
N ARG A 77 6.57 7.32 8.90
CA ARG A 77 5.58 6.39 9.49
C ARG A 77 4.59 5.90 8.44
N CYS A 78 4.07 6.78 7.60
CA CYS A 78 3.17 6.41 6.50
C CYS A 78 3.86 5.48 5.50
N ALA A 79 5.09 5.78 5.11
CA ALA A 79 5.85 4.97 4.17
C ALA A 79 6.14 3.56 4.73
N ARG A 80 6.51 3.47 6.01
CA ARG A 80 6.74 2.18 6.69
C ARG A 80 5.46 1.36 6.82
N ALA A 81 4.35 1.99 7.20
CA ALA A 81 3.03 1.35 7.22
C ALA A 81 2.66 0.78 5.85
N HIS A 82 2.85 1.59 4.80
CA HIS A 82 2.59 1.18 3.43
C HIS A 82 3.46 -0.02 3.00
N HIS A 83 4.77 0.05 3.30
CA HIS A 83 5.71 -1.01 3.00
C HIS A 83 5.33 -2.34 3.65
N ARG A 84 5.02 -2.34 4.96
CA ARG A 84 4.62 -3.56 5.68
C ARG A 84 3.36 -4.21 5.09
N ALA A 85 2.38 -3.41 4.70
CA ALA A 85 1.16 -3.92 4.08
C ALA A 85 1.45 -4.54 2.69
N VAL A 86 2.34 -3.93 1.91
CA VAL A 86 2.79 -4.47 0.62
C VAL A 86 3.58 -5.77 0.81
N GLU A 87 4.50 -5.83 1.78
CA GLU A 87 5.26 -7.05 2.10
C GLU A 87 4.34 -8.20 2.52
N ALA A 88 3.35 -7.94 3.38
CA ALA A 88 2.37 -8.93 3.79
C ALA A 88 1.53 -9.44 2.60
N ALA A 89 1.21 -8.57 1.64
CA ALA A 89 0.52 -8.94 0.41
C ALA A 89 1.41 -9.78 -0.54
N ALA A 90 2.71 -9.49 -0.60
CA ALA A 90 3.68 -10.16 -1.46
C ALA A 90 4.00 -11.61 -1.04
N GLY A 91 3.75 -11.98 0.22
CA GLY A 91 4.22 -13.23 0.81
C GLY A 91 3.75 -14.52 0.11
N ARG A 92 2.73 -14.46 -0.74
CA ARG A 92 2.17 -15.62 -1.47
C ARG A 92 2.22 -15.52 -3.00
N GLY A 93 2.83 -14.47 -3.57
CA GLY A 93 2.93 -14.33 -5.02
C GLY A 93 3.17 -12.91 -5.51
N ALA A 94 2.93 -12.69 -6.80
CA ALA A 94 3.08 -11.39 -7.42
C ALA A 94 2.12 -10.36 -6.78
N VAL A 95 2.65 -9.17 -6.54
CA VAL A 95 1.93 -8.02 -5.98
C VAL A 95 2.20 -6.78 -6.82
N VAL A 96 1.19 -5.95 -7.00
CA VAL A 96 1.33 -4.59 -7.55
C VAL A 96 1.09 -3.60 -6.42
N PRO A 97 2.14 -2.95 -5.89
CA PRO A 97 1.98 -1.87 -4.93
C PRO A 97 1.21 -0.71 -5.56
N LEU A 98 0.22 -0.18 -4.85
CA LEU A 98 -0.46 1.05 -5.25
C LEU A 98 0.34 2.26 -4.75
N PRO A 99 0.19 3.44 -5.38
CA PRO A 99 0.79 4.66 -4.84
C PRO A 99 0.41 4.85 -3.37
N MET A 100 1.39 5.26 -2.55
CA MET A 100 1.13 5.56 -1.14
C MET A 100 0.01 6.60 -1.02
N ALA A 101 -0.86 6.42 -0.02
CA ALA A 101 -2.05 7.23 0.21
C ALA A 101 -3.07 7.19 -0.96
N THR A 102 -3.24 6.02 -1.58
CA THR A 102 -4.39 5.76 -2.45
C THR A 102 -5.64 5.58 -1.60
N LEU A 103 -6.54 6.57 -1.61
CA LEU A 103 -7.73 6.61 -0.77
C LEU A 103 -9.03 6.49 -1.58
N TYR A 104 -10.00 5.80 -1.01
CA TYR A 104 -11.32 5.56 -1.60
C TYR A 104 -12.43 5.83 -0.59
N ARG A 105 -13.58 6.28 -1.08
CA ARG A 105 -14.79 6.44 -0.25
C ARG A 105 -15.52 5.10 -0.16
N GLY A 106 -15.06 4.25 0.76
CA GLY A 106 -15.60 2.92 1.02
C GLY A 106 -15.19 1.83 0.02
N ASP A 107 -15.38 0.58 0.44
CA ASP A 107 -14.95 -0.64 -0.25
C ASP A 107 -15.44 -0.72 -1.71
N ARG A 108 -16.68 -0.30 -1.99
CA ARG A 108 -17.27 -0.37 -3.34
C ARG A 108 -16.50 0.50 -4.35
N SER A 109 -16.06 1.68 -3.95
CA SER A 109 -15.32 2.58 -4.84
C SER A 109 -13.90 2.06 -5.09
N ALA A 110 -13.25 1.51 -4.06
CA ALA A 110 -11.95 0.86 -4.17
C ALA A 110 -11.98 -0.34 -5.15
N VAL A 111 -12.95 -1.25 -4.95
CA VAL A 111 -13.14 -2.41 -5.83
C VAL A 111 -13.45 -1.99 -7.26
N ARG A 112 -14.28 -0.97 -7.47
CA ARG A 112 -14.58 -0.45 -8.81
C ARG A 112 -13.31 0.08 -9.48
N ALA A 113 -12.50 0.88 -8.79
CA ALA A 113 -11.27 1.43 -9.35
C ALA A 113 -10.26 0.34 -9.78
N VAL A 114 -10.18 -0.77 -9.02
CA VAL A 114 -9.38 -1.94 -9.40
C VAL A 114 -9.96 -2.62 -10.64
N ARG A 115 -11.27 -2.84 -10.68
CA ARG A 115 -11.95 -3.47 -11.83
C ARG A 115 -11.77 -2.68 -13.12
N ASP A 116 -11.90 -1.37 -13.07
CA ASP A 116 -11.73 -0.49 -14.22
C ASP A 116 -10.29 -0.53 -14.79
N ARG A 117 -9.30 -0.90 -13.96
CA ARG A 117 -7.88 -1.02 -14.33
C ARG A 117 -7.42 -2.47 -14.52
N ARG A 118 -8.34 -3.43 -14.51
CA ARG A 118 -8.04 -4.88 -14.54
C ARG A 118 -7.01 -5.29 -15.59
N PRO A 119 -7.15 -4.94 -16.89
CA PRO A 119 -6.22 -5.44 -17.91
C PRO A 119 -4.76 -5.01 -17.64
N VAL A 120 -4.57 -3.80 -17.12
CA VAL A 120 -3.24 -3.28 -16.78
C VAL A 120 -2.69 -3.99 -15.55
N LEU A 121 -3.52 -4.21 -14.53
CA LEU A 121 -3.10 -4.89 -13.29
C LEU A 121 -2.75 -6.36 -13.54
N GLU A 122 -3.53 -7.07 -14.34
CA GLU A 122 -3.24 -8.46 -14.72
C GLU A 122 -1.92 -8.55 -15.51
N ALA A 123 -1.70 -7.66 -16.49
CA ALA A 123 -0.45 -7.61 -17.24
C ALA A 123 0.77 -7.32 -16.33
N LEU A 124 0.62 -6.44 -15.33
CA LEU A 124 1.67 -6.18 -14.36
C LEU A 124 1.95 -7.38 -13.45
N LEU A 125 0.91 -8.04 -12.94
CA LEU A 125 1.03 -9.23 -12.10
C LEU A 125 1.71 -10.37 -12.87
N ASP A 126 1.37 -10.56 -14.14
CA ASP A 126 2.01 -11.56 -15.00
C ASP A 126 3.49 -11.26 -15.22
N ARG A 127 3.85 -9.99 -15.42
CA ARG A 127 5.25 -9.57 -15.56
C ARG A 127 6.05 -9.78 -14.28
N LEU A 128 5.42 -9.63 -13.12
CA LEU A 128 6.07 -9.76 -11.81
C LEU A 128 6.09 -11.20 -11.29
N ARG A 129 5.36 -12.13 -11.92
CA ARG A 129 5.30 -13.52 -11.51
C ARG A 129 6.67 -14.17 -11.53
N ASN A 130 7.04 -14.84 -10.43
CA ASN A 130 8.34 -15.52 -10.26
C ASN A 130 9.53 -14.58 -10.52
N ARG A 131 9.41 -13.32 -10.07
CA ARG A 131 10.47 -12.31 -10.08
C ARG A 131 10.67 -11.76 -8.67
N THR A 132 11.87 -11.22 -8.45
CA THR A 132 12.25 -10.54 -7.21
C THR A 132 12.80 -9.18 -7.58
N GLU A 133 12.38 -8.15 -6.84
CA GLU A 133 12.90 -6.80 -7.00
C GLU A 133 14.23 -6.64 -6.25
N TRP A 134 15.19 -5.95 -6.87
CA TRP A 134 16.48 -5.63 -6.28
C TRP A 134 16.80 -4.15 -6.49
N ALA A 135 17.18 -3.47 -5.42
CA ALA A 135 17.73 -2.13 -5.46
C ALA A 135 19.21 -2.18 -5.08
N VAL A 136 20.09 -1.73 -5.99
CA VAL A 136 21.54 -1.67 -5.75
C VAL A 136 21.96 -0.21 -5.72
N LYS A 137 22.54 0.23 -4.59
CA LYS A 137 23.07 1.59 -4.42
C LYS A 137 24.57 1.50 -4.23
N VAL A 138 25.32 2.14 -5.13
CA VAL A 138 26.79 2.19 -5.09
C VAL A 138 27.23 3.58 -4.67
N HIS A 139 28.12 3.64 -3.68
CA HIS A 139 28.76 4.87 -3.23
C HIS A 139 30.25 4.76 -3.49
N ALA A 140 30.83 5.74 -4.19
CA ALA A 140 32.29 5.87 -4.28
C ALA A 140 32.77 6.74 -3.11
N ALA A 141 33.83 6.32 -2.43
CA ALA A 141 34.59 7.24 -1.60
C ALA A 141 35.38 8.16 -2.55
N GLU A 142 35.32 9.48 -2.33
CA GLU A 142 36.28 10.39 -2.98
C GLU A 142 37.68 10.01 -2.50
N GLY A 143 38.48 9.42 -3.39
CA GLY A 143 39.89 9.18 -3.12
C GLY A 143 40.63 10.50 -3.18
N THR A 144 41.32 10.87 -2.11
CA THR A 144 42.38 11.89 -2.20
C THR A 144 43.43 11.37 -3.17
N PRO A 145 43.84 12.15 -4.19
CA PRO A 145 44.87 11.73 -5.14
C PRO A 145 46.25 11.83 -4.48
N ASP A 146 46.56 10.94 -3.54
CA ASP A 146 47.90 10.83 -2.96
C ASP A 146 48.14 9.42 -2.43
N ASP A 147 48.18 8.45 -3.34
CA ASP A 147 48.88 7.18 -3.12
C ASP A 147 49.30 6.62 -4.49
N LEU A 148 50.21 7.32 -5.17
CA LEU A 148 50.97 6.74 -6.26
C LEU A 148 52.25 6.14 -5.66
N PRO A 149 52.45 4.81 -5.69
CA PRO A 149 53.72 4.23 -5.26
C PRO A 149 54.84 4.71 -6.18
N THR A 150 55.88 5.31 -5.58
CA THR A 150 57.15 5.66 -6.25
C THR A 150 58.01 4.42 -6.48
#